data_AF-A0A1B2ESQ7-F1
#
_entry.id   AF-A0A1B2ESQ7-F1
#
_cell.length_a   1.000
_cell.length_b   1.000
_cell.length_c   1.000
_cell.angle_alpha   90.00
_cell.angle_beta   90.00
_cell.angle_gamma   90.00
#
_symmetry.space_group_name_H-M   'P 1'
#
loop_
_entity.id
_entity.type
_entity.pdbx_description
1 polymer ?
#
loop_
_entity_poly.entity_id
_entity_poly.type
_entity_poly.pdbx_seq_one_letter_code
_entity_poly.pdbx_strand_id
1 'polypeptide(L)'
;MTKNRLLPWRVKASRHIHKDRWISVRADDCVTADGVDVAPFYVLEYPDVVLVLAITANDQVVLVRQYRHGLGEVTTEFPGGIIDPSDPDPIAAAARELADETGYFSDDLRIVGQLSAGAAK
;
A
#
# COMPACT_ATOMS: atom_id res chain seq x y z
N MET A 1 -30.02 -8.71 16.90
CA MET A 1 -28.85 -9.46 16.43
C MET A 1 -27.60 -8.66 16.77
N THR A 2 -26.89 -9.05 17.81
CA THR A 2 -25.65 -8.39 18.24
C THR A 2 -24.59 -8.70 17.18
N LYS A 3 -24.11 -7.70 16.43
CA LYS A 3 -22.95 -7.89 15.57
C LYS A 3 -21.80 -8.38 16.45
N ASN A 4 -21.32 -9.61 16.23
CA ASN A 4 -20.11 -10.11 16.90
C ASN A 4 -18.99 -9.10 16.62
N ARG A 5 -18.53 -8.42 17.67
CA ARG A 5 -17.48 -7.42 17.54
C ARG A 5 -16.17 -8.16 17.30
N LEU A 6 -15.64 -8.10 16.09
CA LEU A 6 -14.30 -8.60 15.79
C LEU A 6 -13.30 -7.79 16.63
N LEU A 7 -12.55 -8.47 17.50
CA LEU A 7 -11.50 -7.87 18.30
C LEU A 7 -10.14 -8.18 17.66
N PRO A 8 -9.17 -7.25 17.72
CA PRO A 8 -7.84 -7.50 17.21
C PRO A 8 -7.16 -8.62 18.00
N TRP A 9 -6.27 -9.35 17.33
CA TRP A 9 -5.42 -10.33 17.98
C TRP A 9 -4.36 -9.63 18.83
N ARG A 10 -3.90 -10.31 19.90
CA ARG A 10 -2.81 -9.83 20.73
C ARG A 10 -1.50 -10.46 20.26
N VAL A 11 -0.54 -9.64 19.86
CA VAL A 11 0.83 -10.07 19.55
C VAL A 11 1.58 -10.34 20.86
N LYS A 12 2.19 -11.52 20.98
CA LYS A 12 3.03 -11.93 22.12
C LYS A 12 4.52 -11.67 21.86
N ALA A 13 4.96 -11.91 20.64
CA ALA A 13 6.34 -11.72 20.21
C ALA A 13 6.39 -11.44 18.71
N SER A 14 7.41 -10.69 18.29
CA SER A 14 7.67 -10.37 16.89
C SER A 14 9.15 -10.53 16.58
N ARG A 15 9.46 -11.01 15.38
CA ARG A 15 10.84 -11.14 14.90
C ARG A 15 10.92 -10.97 13.39
N HIS A 16 11.93 -10.25 12.90
CA HIS A 16 12.24 -10.22 11.47
C HIS A 16 12.93 -11.52 11.08
N ILE A 17 12.32 -12.26 10.17
CA ILE A 17 12.89 -13.48 9.58
C ILE A 17 13.84 -13.11 8.44
N HIS A 18 13.49 -12.06 7.70
CA HIS A 18 14.32 -11.48 6.66
C HIS A 18 14.10 -9.98 6.60
N LYS A 19 15.16 -9.21 6.39
CA LYS A 19 15.08 -7.76 6.22
C LYS A 19 16.21 -7.29 5.33
N ASP A 20 15.86 -6.76 4.17
CA ASP A 20 16.79 -6.09 3.28
C ASP A 20 16.15 -4.84 2.66
N ARG A 21 16.78 -4.30 1.62
CA ARG A 21 16.29 -3.10 0.93
C ARG A 21 15.01 -3.29 0.11
N TRP A 22 14.65 -4.53 -0.22
CA TRP A 22 13.54 -4.87 -1.10
C TRP A 22 12.35 -5.45 -0.33
N ILE A 23 12.61 -6.20 0.73
CA ILE A 23 11.58 -6.90 1.48
C ILE A 23 11.92 -7.00 2.97
N SER A 24 10.89 -6.78 3.78
CA SER A 24 10.91 -7.02 5.21
C SER A 24 9.81 -8.02 5.56
N VAL A 25 10.21 -9.15 6.13
CA VAL A 25 9.32 -10.25 6.54
C VAL A 25 9.38 -10.40 8.04
N ARG A 26 8.28 -10.10 8.71
CA ARG A 26 8.10 -10.22 10.15
C ARG A 26 7.25 -11.45 10.48
N ALA A 27 7.63 -12.19 11.51
CA ALA A 27 6.86 -13.29 12.07
C ALA A 27 6.36 -12.90 13.46
N ASP A 28 5.05 -12.96 13.65
CA ASP A 28 4.39 -12.67 14.91
C ASP A 28 3.81 -13.94 15.54
N ASP A 29 4.01 -14.07 16.84
CA ASP A 29 3.31 -15.07 17.63
C ASP A 29 2.10 -14.39 18.26
N CYS A 30 0.89 -14.73 17.81
CA CYS A 30 -0.36 -14.08 18.15
C CYS A 30 -1.26 -14.96 19.02
N VAL A 31 -2.23 -14.32 19.69
CA VAL A 31 -3.39 -14.96 20.30
C VAL A 31 -4.64 -14.28 19.77
N THR A 32 -5.56 -15.05 19.20
CA THR A 32 -6.86 -14.53 18.75
C THR A 32 -7.70 -14.03 19.92
N ALA A 33 -8.78 -13.30 19.61
CA ALA A 33 -9.72 -12.83 20.62
C ALA A 33 -10.33 -13.96 21.47
N ASP A 34 -10.47 -15.15 20.89
CA ASP A 34 -11.03 -16.35 21.53
C ASP A 34 -9.96 -17.19 22.25
N GLY A 35 -8.73 -16.68 22.38
CA GLY A 35 -7.66 -17.34 23.12
C GLY A 35 -6.86 -18.39 22.32
N VAL A 36 -7.13 -18.55 21.02
CA VAL A 36 -6.39 -19.48 20.15
C VAL A 36 -5.02 -18.92 19.81
N ASP A 37 -3.97 -19.70 20.00
CA ASP A 37 -2.61 -19.36 19.57
C ASP A 37 -2.46 -19.46 18.04
N VAL A 38 -1.87 -18.43 17.42
CA VAL A 38 -1.48 -18.42 16.01
C VAL A 38 -0.03 -17.99 15.92
N ALA A 39 0.88 -18.94 15.75
CA ALA A 39 2.32 -18.68 15.77
C ALA A 39 3.09 -19.66 14.86
N PRO A 40 3.93 -19.17 13.91
CA PRO A 40 4.04 -17.78 13.49
C PRO A 40 2.92 -17.37 12.51
N PHE A 41 2.52 -16.10 12.56
CA PHE A 41 1.81 -15.40 11.50
C PHE A 41 2.79 -14.49 10.76
N TYR A 42 2.86 -14.61 9.43
CA TYR A 42 3.82 -13.85 8.63
C TYR A 42 3.20 -12.54 8.10
N VAL A 43 3.95 -11.45 8.27
CA VAL A 43 3.59 -10.11 7.82
C VAL A 43 4.68 -9.64 6.86
N LEU A 44 4.25 -9.21 5.67
CA LEU A 44 5.08 -8.47 4.74
C LEU A 44 4.94 -6.99 5.05
N GLU A 45 6.04 -6.29 5.31
CA GLU A 45 6.02 -4.87 5.62
C GLU A 45 6.39 -4.08 4.36
N TYR A 46 5.47 -3.24 3.89
CA TYR A 46 5.65 -2.39 2.72
C TYR A 46 5.48 -0.92 3.09
N PRO A 47 6.18 0.00 2.43
CA PRO A 47 5.90 1.42 2.58
C PRO A 47 4.49 1.73 2.05
N ASP A 48 3.90 2.81 2.56
CA ASP A 48 2.65 3.32 2.02
C ASP A 48 2.88 3.82 0.59
N VAL A 49 1.90 3.59 -0.29
CA VAL A 49 1.93 3.98 -1.70
C VAL A 49 0.71 4.83 -2.04
N VAL A 50 0.86 5.65 -3.06
CA VAL A 50 -0.24 6.41 -3.69
C VAL A 50 -0.50 5.89 -5.09
N LEU A 51 -1.76 5.90 -5.48
CA LEU A 51 -2.21 5.66 -6.85
C LEU A 51 -3.09 6.83 -7.28
N VAL A 52 -2.86 7.35 -8.47
CA VAL A 52 -3.49 8.59 -8.94
C VAL A 52 -4.46 8.30 -10.08
N LEU A 53 -5.75 8.47 -9.79
CA LEU A 53 -6.79 8.52 -10.82
C LEU A 53 -6.84 9.95 -11.38
N ALA A 54 -6.02 10.23 -12.40
CA ALA A 54 -6.04 11.51 -13.09
C ALA A 54 -7.03 11.48 -14.27
N ILE A 55 -7.92 12.47 -14.31
CA ILE A 55 -8.93 12.65 -15.36
C ILE A 55 -8.61 13.95 -16.11
N THR A 56 -8.42 13.86 -17.42
CA THR A 56 -8.10 15.01 -18.27
C THR A 56 -9.36 15.85 -18.57
N ALA A 57 -9.17 17.06 -19.11
CA ALA A 57 -10.27 17.92 -19.55
C ALA A 57 -11.16 17.29 -20.65
N ASN A 58 -10.67 16.24 -21.33
CA ASN A 58 -11.40 15.49 -22.33
C ASN A 58 -12.09 14.23 -21.76
N ASP A 59 -12.22 14.12 -20.43
CA ASP A 59 -12.82 12.97 -19.73
C ASP A 59 -12.08 11.65 -20.00
N GLN A 60 -10.75 11.71 -20.08
CA GLN A 60 -9.89 10.55 -20.28
C GLN A 60 -9.08 10.24 -19.03
N VAL A 61 -8.87 8.96 -18.75
CA VAL A 61 -8.03 8.50 -17.64
C VAL A 61 -6.59 8.38 -18.09
N VAL A 62 -5.67 8.95 -17.31
CA VAL A 62 -4.23 8.79 -17.53
C VAL A 62 -3.76 7.46 -16.91
N LEU A 63 -3.07 6.65 -17.71
CA LEU A 63 -2.54 5.35 -17.32
C LEU A 63 -1.08 5.22 -17.77
N VAL A 64 -0.34 4.36 -17.07
CA VAL A 64 1.05 4.03 -17.38
C VAL A 64 1.21 2.55 -17.73
N ARG A 65 2.32 2.22 -18.40
CA ARG A 65 2.72 0.84 -18.72
C ARG A 65 3.98 0.51 -17.94
N GLN A 66 3.90 -0.44 -17.01
CA GLN A 66 5.02 -0.79 -16.13
C GLN A 66 5.30 -2.30 -16.17
N TYR A 67 6.57 -2.68 -16.14
CA TYR A 67 6.97 -4.08 -15.99
C TYR A 67 6.85 -4.51 -14.53
N ARG A 68 6.10 -5.58 -14.27
CA ARG A 68 5.92 -6.16 -12.93
C ARG A 68 6.65 -7.50 -12.86
N HIS A 69 7.84 -7.48 -12.26
CA HIS A 69 8.71 -8.66 -12.20
C HIS A 69 8.03 -9.92 -11.61
N GLY A 70 7.20 -9.75 -10.56
CA GLY A 70 6.46 -10.87 -9.96
C GLY A 70 5.40 -11.50 -10.88
N LEU A 71 4.93 -10.75 -11.89
CA LEU A 71 4.01 -11.26 -12.93
C LEU A 71 4.75 -11.67 -14.21
N GLY A 72 5.96 -11.14 -14.43
CA GLY A 72 6.69 -11.33 -15.69
C GLY A 72 6.07 -10.56 -16.88
N GLU A 73 5.22 -9.57 -16.62
CA GLU A 73 4.39 -8.90 -17.63
C GLU A 73 4.53 -7.37 -17.58
N VAL A 74 4.16 -6.71 -18.70
CA VAL A 74 3.98 -5.24 -18.75
C VAL A 74 2.49 -4.93 -18.62
N THR A 75 2.10 -4.47 -17.43
CA THR A 75 0.72 -4.19 -17.02
C THR A 75 0.30 -2.76 -17.37
N THR A 76 -1.01 -2.51 -17.33
CA THR A 76 -1.60 -1.17 -17.46
C THR A 76 -2.12 -0.75 -16.10
N GLU A 77 -1.64 0.37 -15.58
CA GLU A 77 -1.84 0.78 -14.19
C GLU A 77 -2.11 2.28 -14.07
N PHE A 78 -2.64 2.70 -12.93
CA PHE A 78 -2.64 4.11 -12.56
C PHE A 78 -1.20 4.56 -12.27
N PRO A 79 -0.84 5.81 -12.62
CA PRO A 79 0.42 6.38 -12.16
C PRO A 79 0.44 6.42 -10.63
N GLY A 80 1.61 6.21 -10.04
CA GLY A 80 1.74 6.14 -8.60
C GLY A 80 2.98 5.42 -8.11
N GLY A 81 3.31 5.64 -6.86
CA GLY A 81 4.56 5.18 -6.28
C GLY A 81 4.57 5.26 -4.76
N ILE A 82 5.76 5.04 -4.20
CA ILE A 82 6.00 5.05 -2.76
C ILE A 82 5.89 6.49 -2.25
N ILE A 83 5.24 6.67 -1.10
CA ILE A 83 5.32 7.93 -0.36
C ILE A 83 6.71 8.00 0.26
N ASP A 84 7.55 8.92 -0.25
CA ASP A 84 8.90 9.11 0.25
C ASP A 84 8.87 9.82 1.61
N PRO A 85 9.81 9.54 2.53
CA PRO A 85 9.91 10.28 3.80
C PRO A 85 10.06 11.80 3.66
N SER A 86 10.51 12.29 2.51
CA SER A 86 10.60 13.72 2.18
C SER A 86 9.31 14.32 1.62
N ASP A 87 8.34 13.50 1.21
CA ASP A 87 7.02 13.99 0.82
C ASP A 87 6.27 14.50 2.07
N PRO A 88 5.75 15.74 2.07
CA PRO A 88 5.11 16.32 3.24
C PRO A 88 3.78 15.62 3.60
N ASP A 89 3.07 15.09 2.60
CA ASP A 89 1.82 14.36 2.75
C ASP A 89 1.56 13.46 1.51
N PRO A 90 0.53 12.57 1.56
CA PRO A 90 0.20 11.71 0.42
C PRO A 90 -0.22 12.46 -0.86
N ILE A 91 -0.74 13.69 -0.75
CA ILE A 91 -1.16 14.46 -1.92
C ILE A 91 0.07 14.97 -2.66
N ALA A 92 1.09 15.43 -1.93
CA ALA A 92 2.37 15.83 -2.52
C ALA A 92 3.08 14.67 -3.21
N ALA A 93 3.10 13.48 -2.60
CA ALA A 93 3.61 12.27 -3.22
C ALA A 93 2.85 11.93 -4.52
N ALA A 94 1.51 12.00 -4.49
CA ALA A 94 0.67 11.76 -5.66
C ALA A 94 0.95 12.76 -6.81
N ALA A 95 1.12 14.03 -6.49
CA ALA A 95 1.45 15.06 -7.47
C ALA A 95 2.82 14.83 -8.12
N ARG A 96 3.83 14.47 -7.30
CA ARG A 96 5.18 14.13 -7.76
C ARG A 96 5.17 12.93 -8.70
N GLU A 97 4.58 11.81 -8.29
CA GLU A 97 4.52 10.59 -9.10
C GLU A 97 3.75 10.80 -10.41
N LEU A 98 2.63 11.53 -10.38
CA LEU A 98 1.89 11.88 -11.60
C LEU A 98 2.78 12.65 -12.60
N ALA A 99 3.50 13.65 -12.11
CA ALA A 99 4.38 14.46 -12.95
C ALA A 99 5.57 13.66 -13.49
N ASP A 100 6.25 12.88 -12.63
CA ASP A 100 7.44 12.12 -13.00
C ASP A 100 7.14 11.02 -14.02
N GLU A 101 6.01 10.32 -13.89
CA GLU A 101 5.67 9.19 -14.76
C GLU A 101 4.95 9.60 -16.06
N THR A 102 4.23 10.72 -16.05
CA THR A 102 3.30 11.08 -17.15
C THR A 102 3.48 12.48 -17.71
N GLY A 103 4.16 13.37 -16.99
CA GLY A 103 4.26 14.79 -17.32
C GLY A 103 3.00 15.61 -17.05
N TYR A 104 1.92 15.00 -16.57
CA TYR A 104 0.70 15.72 -16.16
C TYR A 104 0.84 16.32 -14.76
N PHE A 105 0.11 17.39 -14.52
CA PHE A 105 -0.01 18.05 -13.23
C PHE A 105 -1.45 18.50 -13.02
N SER A 106 -1.83 18.70 -11.75
CA SER A 106 -3.13 19.23 -11.35
C SER A 106 -2.97 20.04 -10.08
N ASP A 107 -3.75 21.11 -9.95
CA ASP A 107 -3.87 21.87 -8.69
C ASP A 107 -5.07 21.38 -7.84
N ASP A 108 -5.86 20.44 -8.36
CA ASP A 108 -7.04 19.85 -7.71
C ASP A 108 -6.82 18.35 -7.47
N LEU A 109 -5.91 18.02 -6.55
CA LEU A 109 -5.74 16.67 -6.02
C LEU A 109 -6.43 16.54 -4.66
N ARG A 110 -7.13 15.43 -4.48
CA ARG A 110 -7.77 15.07 -3.21
C ARG A 110 -7.74 13.58 -2.98
N ILE A 111 -7.71 13.18 -1.72
CA ILE A 111 -7.82 11.77 -1.33
C ILE A 111 -9.26 11.31 -1.58
N VAL A 112 -9.42 10.28 -2.42
CA VAL A 112 -10.72 9.66 -2.71
C VAL A 112 -10.99 8.41 -1.90
N GLY A 113 -9.94 7.80 -1.33
CA GLY A 113 -10.05 6.61 -0.49
C GLY A 113 -8.69 6.17 0.04
N GLN A 114 -8.73 5.32 1.06
CA GLN A 114 -7.55 4.64 1.61
C GLN A 114 -7.89 3.15 1.74
N LEU A 115 -6.98 2.30 1.29
CA LEU A 115 -7.15 0.86 1.25
C LEU A 115 -5.90 0.20 1.85
N SER A 116 -6.07 -0.96 2.49
CA SER A 116 -4.96 -1.78 2.97
C SER A 116 -4.91 -3.06 2.16
N ALA A 117 -4.07 -3.08 1.12
CA ALA A 117 -3.86 -4.28 0.31
C ALA A 117 -3.07 -5.31 1.13
N GLY A 118 -3.72 -6.42 1.50
CA GLY A 118 -3.04 -7.56 2.13
C GLY A 118 -2.64 -7.39 3.60
N ALA A 119 -3.11 -6.35 4.30
CA ALA A 119 -2.80 -6.08 5.71
C ALA A 119 -1.29 -6.11 6.04
N ALA A 120 -0.53 -5.21 5.40
CA ALA A 120 0.87 -4.95 5.69
C ALA A 120 1.02 -3.76 6.64
N LYS A 121 1.69 -3.96 7.79
CA LYS A 121 2.47 -2.95 8.54
C LYS A 121 3.52 -3.65 9.38
#